data_AF-A0A7X8FFF6-F1
#
_entry.id   AF-A0A7X8FFF6-F1
#
_cell.length_a   1.000
_cell.length_b   1.000
_cell.length_c   1.000
_cell.angle_alpha   90.00
_cell.angle_beta   90.00
_cell.angle_gamma   90.00
#
_symmetry.space_group_name_H-M   'P 1'
#
loop_
_entity.id
_entity.type
_entity.pdbx_description
1 polymer ?
#
loop_
_entity_poly.entity_id
_entity_poly.type
_entity_poly.pdbx_seq_one_letter_code
_entity_poly.pdbx_strand_id
1 'polypeptide(L)'
;MKVMQMYYARLDRDKGIRQGLGNHLKGVAQWAQDSISESICFNPFSYTTLTDLCYWMDYFHDLGKYTSYFQQYLQYDQDSEYKNHAHISALYLYSFLQDRLKIKDFKTEENVLAFLAYLCVRFHHGSLSLNGLFTESNQARMLRELQHQVEDLQGKIPEILKDTELEKVICPEDFLRYGNIQNWKNNSKLHLMHQYILSRLKGEKWFFILIYLFSLLIDADKMDSAELKKEKIRLLKRTAVEDYLQEITTGSLEATKKINDFTDKRQAVRQTIINVLENLSDEEIAGQYFFTLTAPTGTGKTLAALEAAIRLQH
;
A
#
# COMPACT_ATOMS: atom_id res chain seq x y z
N MET A 1 13.16 -38.08 9.05
CA MET A 1 12.96 -36.62 9.00
C MET A 1 12.31 -36.28 7.68
N LYS A 2 11.03 -35.84 7.66
CA LYS A 2 10.50 -35.14 6.47
C LYS A 2 11.26 -33.81 6.38
N VAL A 3 11.96 -33.58 5.28
CA VAL A 3 12.53 -32.25 4.98
C VAL A 3 11.35 -31.29 4.89
N MET A 4 11.35 -30.24 5.71
CA MET A 4 10.30 -29.22 5.67
C MET A 4 10.40 -28.53 4.30
N GLN A 5 9.32 -28.60 3.51
CA GLN A 5 9.29 -27.97 2.20
C GLN A 5 9.40 -26.45 2.38
N MET A 6 10.44 -25.85 1.80
CA MET A 6 10.66 -24.42 1.87
C MET A 6 9.92 -23.73 0.72
N TYR A 7 9.02 -22.82 1.07
CA TYR A 7 8.28 -21.99 0.11
C TYR A 7 9.03 -20.67 -0.07
N TYR A 8 9.18 -20.22 -1.32
CA TYR A 8 9.88 -18.97 -1.63
C TYR A 8 8.89 -17.91 -2.08
N ALA A 9 9.04 -16.69 -1.55
CA ALA A 9 8.42 -15.50 -2.15
C ALA A 9 9.18 -15.09 -3.42
N ARG A 10 10.52 -15.22 -3.37
CA ARG A 10 11.45 -14.84 -4.43
C ARG A 10 12.66 -15.77 -4.46
N LEU A 11 13.12 -16.03 -5.68
CA LEU A 11 14.25 -16.88 -5.98
C LEU A 11 14.93 -16.37 -7.25
N ASP A 12 16.14 -15.84 -7.12
CA ASP A 12 17.01 -15.49 -8.25
C ASP A 12 18.33 -16.25 -8.05
N ARG A 13 18.53 -17.30 -8.85
CA ARG A 13 19.69 -18.19 -8.70
C ARG A 13 20.99 -17.50 -9.13
N ASP A 14 20.90 -16.60 -10.11
CA ASP A 14 22.06 -15.91 -10.68
C ASP A 14 22.59 -14.85 -9.72
N LYS A 15 21.68 -14.17 -9.00
CA LYS A 15 22.03 -13.18 -7.96
C LYS A 15 22.13 -13.77 -6.56
N GLY A 16 21.86 -15.07 -6.39
CA GLY A 16 21.86 -15.75 -5.10
C GLY A 16 20.74 -15.33 -4.15
N ILE A 17 19.69 -14.68 -4.64
CA ILE A 17 18.57 -14.17 -3.82
C ILE A 17 17.64 -15.34 -3.48
N ARG A 18 17.38 -15.53 -2.18
CA ARG A 18 16.44 -16.52 -1.66
C ARG A 18 15.68 -15.93 -0.49
N GLN A 19 14.38 -15.74 -0.65
CA GLN A 19 13.53 -15.23 0.42
C GLN A 19 12.39 -16.21 0.71
N GLY A 20 12.32 -16.68 1.95
CA GLY A 20 11.25 -17.57 2.41
C GLY A 20 9.90 -16.84 2.45
N LEU A 21 8.85 -17.51 2.01
CA LEU A 21 7.53 -16.91 1.85
C LEU A 21 6.92 -16.46 3.19
N GLY A 22 6.91 -17.30 4.23
CA GLY A 22 6.43 -16.90 5.55
C GLY A 22 7.16 -15.69 6.15
N ASN A 23 8.47 -15.58 5.90
CA ASN A 23 9.26 -14.42 6.34
C ASN A 23 8.92 -13.14 5.56
N HIS A 24 8.74 -13.24 4.24
CA HIS A 24 8.28 -12.13 3.39
C HIS A 24 6.93 -11.60 3.85
N LEU A 25 5.92 -12.47 4.02
CA LEU A 25 4.59 -12.03 4.44
C LEU A 25 4.61 -11.29 5.79
N LYS A 26 5.42 -11.78 6.75
CA LYS A 26 5.64 -11.12 8.04
C LYS A 26 6.38 -9.79 7.91
N GLY A 27 7.40 -9.72 7.06
CA GLY A 27 8.20 -8.52 6.84
C GLY A 27 7.37 -7.38 6.24
N VAL A 28 6.63 -7.67 5.16
CA VAL A 28 5.71 -6.71 4.53
C VAL A 28 4.64 -6.22 5.51
N ALA A 29 4.00 -7.13 6.26
CA ALA A 29 2.98 -6.76 7.23
C ALA A 29 3.53 -5.87 8.37
N GLN A 30 4.73 -6.15 8.87
CA GLN A 30 5.37 -5.31 9.88
C GLN A 30 5.73 -3.93 9.31
N TRP A 31 6.18 -3.88 8.05
CA TRP A 31 6.52 -2.63 7.39
C TRP A 31 5.31 -1.69 7.28
N ALA A 32 4.16 -2.22 6.85
CA ALA A 32 2.94 -1.42 6.75
C ALA A 32 2.47 -0.90 8.10
N GLN A 33 2.53 -1.72 9.15
CA GLN A 33 2.14 -1.30 10.50
C GLN A 33 2.94 -0.07 10.96
N ASP A 34 4.24 -0.02 10.65
CA ASP A 34 5.09 1.11 11.02
C ASP A 34 4.91 2.35 10.12
N SER A 35 4.21 2.21 8.98
CA SER A 35 4.16 3.22 7.91
C SER A 35 2.91 4.10 7.94
N ILE A 36 1.90 3.72 8.71
CA ILE A 36 0.67 4.50 8.80
C ILE A 36 0.88 5.68 9.74
N SER A 37 0.50 6.86 9.28
CA SER A 37 0.50 8.06 10.12
C SER A 37 -0.72 8.07 11.06
N GLU A 38 -0.49 8.38 12.34
CA GLU A 38 -1.55 8.60 13.33
C GLU A 38 -2.48 9.76 12.96
N SER A 39 -2.03 10.68 12.11
CA SER A 39 -2.83 11.80 11.62
C SER A 39 -3.90 11.39 10.60
N ILE A 40 -3.88 10.15 10.11
CA ILE A 40 -4.84 9.69 9.09
C ILE A 40 -6.21 9.47 9.72
N CYS A 41 -7.19 10.16 9.15
CA CYS A 41 -8.58 10.07 9.58
C CYS A 41 -9.48 9.82 8.37
N PHE A 42 -9.99 8.60 8.26
CA PHE A 42 -11.01 8.23 7.28
C PHE A 42 -12.30 7.83 7.99
N ASN A 43 -13.02 8.80 8.55
CA ASN A 43 -14.27 8.57 9.28
C ASN A 43 -15.23 7.64 8.51
N PRO A 44 -15.81 6.61 9.16
CA PRO A 44 -15.76 6.30 10.59
C PRO A 44 -14.58 5.37 11.00
N PHE A 45 -13.66 5.07 10.09
CA PHE A 45 -12.56 4.14 10.36
C PHE A 45 -11.47 4.80 11.20
N SER A 46 -11.25 4.24 12.39
CA SER A 46 -10.18 4.68 13.29
C SER A 46 -8.79 4.30 12.77
N TYR A 47 -7.76 5.00 13.26
CA TYR A 47 -6.36 4.64 13.04
C TYR A 47 -6.09 3.16 13.35
N THR A 48 -6.63 2.65 14.46
CA THR A 48 -6.49 1.24 14.85
C THR A 48 -7.11 0.29 13.82
N THR A 49 -8.30 0.62 13.32
CA THR A 49 -8.98 -0.20 12.30
C THR A 49 -8.20 -0.24 11.00
N LEU A 50 -7.68 0.90 10.55
CA LEU A 50 -6.89 0.99 9.32
C LEU A 50 -5.54 0.28 9.46
N THR A 51 -4.89 0.41 10.62
CA THR A 51 -3.62 -0.26 10.92
C THR A 51 -3.77 -1.76 10.94
N ASP A 52 -4.83 -2.25 11.58
CA ASP A 52 -5.15 -3.67 11.59
C ASP A 52 -5.49 -4.20 10.18
N LEU A 53 -6.31 -3.47 9.41
CA LEU A 53 -6.61 -3.80 8.02
C LEU A 53 -5.35 -3.90 7.16
N CYS A 54 -4.47 -2.89 7.22
CA CYS A 54 -3.24 -2.87 6.44
C CYS A 54 -2.31 -4.02 6.80
N TYR A 55 -2.12 -4.28 8.09
CA TYR A 55 -1.30 -5.42 8.54
C TYR A 55 -1.77 -6.72 7.88
N TRP A 56 -3.07 -7.00 7.91
CA TRP A 56 -3.60 -8.24 7.31
C TRP A 56 -3.65 -8.23 5.80
N MET A 57 -3.91 -7.08 5.17
CA MET A 57 -3.83 -6.92 3.72
C MET A 57 -2.45 -7.34 3.22
N ASP A 58 -1.41 -6.81 3.86
CA ASP A 58 -0.02 -7.08 3.55
C ASP A 58 0.39 -8.50 3.93
N TYR A 59 -0.11 -9.03 5.04
CA TYR A 59 0.16 -10.42 5.44
C TYR A 59 -0.36 -11.45 4.43
N PHE A 60 -1.50 -11.16 3.81
CA PHE A 60 -2.16 -12.10 2.90
C PHE A 60 -1.79 -11.87 1.43
N HIS A 61 -1.14 -10.75 1.06
CA HIS A 61 -1.05 -10.32 -0.34
C HIS A 61 -0.48 -11.38 -1.30
N ASP A 62 0.46 -12.17 -0.80
CA ASP A 62 1.21 -13.19 -1.51
C ASP A 62 0.88 -14.63 -1.05
N LEU A 63 -0.18 -14.85 -0.26
CA LEU A 63 -0.55 -16.18 0.25
C LEU A 63 -0.69 -17.24 -0.86
N GLY A 64 -1.21 -16.84 -2.03
CA GLY A 64 -1.33 -17.70 -3.20
C GLY A 64 0.00 -18.24 -3.73
N LYS A 65 1.14 -17.67 -3.33
CA LYS A 65 2.47 -18.20 -3.69
C LYS A 65 2.76 -19.55 -3.04
N TYR A 66 2.00 -19.98 -2.02
CA TYR A 66 2.07 -21.35 -1.48
C TYR A 66 1.54 -22.41 -2.45
N THR A 67 0.82 -22.01 -3.50
CA THR A 67 0.35 -22.96 -4.51
C THR A 67 1.52 -23.66 -5.21
N SER A 68 1.36 -24.95 -5.53
CA SER A 68 2.40 -25.71 -6.24
C SER A 68 2.69 -25.10 -7.59
N TYR A 69 1.66 -24.58 -8.26
CA TYR A 69 1.76 -23.91 -9.55
C TYR A 69 2.70 -22.70 -9.51
N PHE A 70 2.56 -21.84 -8.49
CA PHE A 70 3.46 -20.70 -8.32
C PHE A 70 4.89 -21.15 -7.96
N GLN A 71 5.04 -22.10 -7.02
CA GLN A 71 6.38 -22.58 -6.63
C GLN A 71 7.11 -23.29 -7.77
N GLN A 72 6.40 -24.06 -8.60
CA GLN A 72 6.99 -24.72 -9.77
C GLN A 72 7.44 -23.72 -10.83
N TYR A 73 6.62 -22.68 -11.08
CA TYR A 73 7.01 -21.57 -11.93
C TYR A 73 8.27 -20.86 -11.39
N LEU A 74 8.25 -20.46 -10.12
CA LEU A 74 9.37 -19.73 -9.50
C LEU A 74 10.67 -20.56 -9.46
N GLN A 75 10.57 -21.87 -9.19
CA GLN A 75 11.75 -22.71 -8.98
C GLN A 75 12.28 -23.36 -10.27
N TYR A 76 11.41 -23.66 -11.23
CA TYR A 76 11.75 -24.50 -12.39
C TYR A 76 11.29 -23.91 -13.73
N ASP A 77 10.76 -22.68 -13.73
CA ASP A 77 10.19 -22.03 -14.93
C ASP A 77 9.10 -22.86 -15.62
N GLN A 78 8.38 -23.67 -14.83
CA GLN A 78 7.27 -24.48 -15.31
C GLN A 78 6.01 -23.62 -15.36
N ASP A 79 5.63 -23.20 -16.56
CA ASP A 79 4.44 -22.40 -16.75
C ASP A 79 3.16 -23.19 -16.47
N SER A 80 2.18 -22.51 -15.90
CA SER A 80 0.85 -23.04 -15.59
C SER A 80 -0.17 -21.92 -15.69
N GLU A 81 -1.35 -22.21 -16.21
CA GLU A 81 -2.47 -21.26 -16.18
C GLU A 81 -2.93 -20.92 -14.75
N TYR A 82 -2.49 -21.68 -13.73
CA TYR A 82 -2.83 -21.50 -12.32
C TYR A 82 -1.73 -20.80 -11.50
N LYS A 83 -0.69 -20.27 -12.15
CA LYS A 83 0.44 -19.61 -11.46
C LYS A 83 0.09 -18.24 -10.86
N ASN A 84 -1.01 -17.60 -11.27
CA ASN A 84 -1.33 -16.25 -10.81
C ASN A 84 -1.82 -16.29 -9.35
N HIS A 85 -1.01 -15.81 -8.42
CA HIS A 85 -1.29 -15.93 -6.99
C HIS A 85 -2.17 -14.81 -6.42
N ALA A 86 -2.21 -13.65 -7.07
CA ALA A 86 -2.82 -12.44 -6.50
C ALA A 86 -4.32 -12.60 -6.22
N HIS A 87 -5.06 -13.26 -7.11
CA HIS A 87 -6.52 -13.35 -6.95
C HIS A 87 -6.94 -14.28 -5.81
N ILE A 88 -6.33 -15.47 -5.70
CA ILE A 88 -6.62 -16.38 -4.60
C ILE A 88 -6.23 -15.77 -3.25
N SER A 89 -5.10 -15.06 -3.20
CA SER A 89 -4.64 -14.30 -2.03
C SER A 89 -5.68 -13.28 -1.58
N ALA A 90 -6.19 -12.47 -2.53
CA ALA A 90 -7.20 -11.47 -2.25
C ALA A 90 -8.49 -12.07 -1.70
N LEU A 91 -8.91 -13.23 -2.20
CA LEU A 91 -10.15 -13.89 -1.78
C LEU A 91 -10.05 -14.47 -0.36
N TYR A 92 -8.91 -15.08 -0.02
CA TYR A 92 -8.61 -15.50 1.36
C TYR A 92 -8.61 -14.31 2.32
N LEU A 93 -7.93 -13.21 1.95
CA LEU A 93 -7.95 -11.97 2.72
C LEU A 93 -9.38 -11.46 2.94
N TYR A 94 -10.16 -11.37 1.88
CA TYR A 94 -11.53 -10.85 1.95
C TYR A 94 -12.37 -11.68 2.93
N SER A 95 -12.35 -13.00 2.83
CA SER A 95 -13.09 -13.86 3.76
C SER A 95 -12.59 -13.77 5.21
N PHE A 96 -11.28 -13.66 5.41
CA PHE A 96 -10.72 -13.40 6.74
C PHE A 96 -11.21 -12.05 7.31
N LEU A 97 -11.22 -10.99 6.51
CA LEU A 97 -11.69 -9.67 6.92
C LEU A 97 -13.19 -9.63 7.19
N GLN A 98 -14.00 -10.43 6.49
CA GLN A 98 -15.43 -10.56 6.78
C GLN A 98 -15.66 -11.00 8.23
N ASP A 99 -14.92 -11.99 8.71
CA ASP A 99 -15.03 -12.45 10.09
C ASP A 99 -14.40 -11.45 11.07
N ARG A 100 -13.21 -10.94 10.74
CA ARG A 100 -12.46 -10.02 11.60
C ARG A 100 -13.19 -8.72 11.87
N LEU A 101 -13.84 -8.15 10.84
CA LEU A 101 -14.65 -6.94 10.93
C LEU A 101 -16.11 -7.23 11.31
N LYS A 102 -16.47 -8.50 11.55
CA LYS A 102 -17.81 -8.95 11.94
C LYS A 102 -18.90 -8.51 10.96
N ILE A 103 -18.60 -8.58 9.67
CA ILE A 103 -19.48 -8.15 8.58
C ILE A 103 -20.68 -9.11 8.48
N LYS A 104 -21.89 -8.58 8.70
CA LYS A 104 -23.15 -9.33 8.61
C LYS A 104 -23.99 -9.01 7.38
N ASP A 105 -23.78 -7.82 6.80
CA ASP A 105 -24.49 -7.36 5.60
C ASP A 105 -23.47 -6.88 4.56
N PHE A 106 -23.74 -7.19 3.30
CA PHE A 106 -22.90 -6.81 2.18
C PHE A 106 -22.85 -5.29 1.97
N LYS A 107 -23.88 -4.53 2.40
CA LYS A 107 -24.01 -3.07 2.21
C LYS A 107 -23.46 -2.24 3.37
N THR A 108 -22.39 -2.71 4.01
CA THR A 108 -21.75 -2.02 5.13
C THR A 108 -20.48 -1.32 4.67
N GLU A 109 -20.12 -0.23 5.36
CA GLU A 109 -18.86 0.48 5.09
C GLU A 109 -17.65 -0.41 5.37
N GLU A 110 -17.74 -1.29 6.38
CA GLU A 110 -16.72 -2.28 6.71
C GLU A 110 -16.53 -3.27 5.55
N ASN A 111 -17.60 -3.73 4.90
CA ASN A 111 -17.49 -4.64 3.77
C ASN A 111 -16.93 -3.95 2.51
N VAL A 112 -17.20 -2.64 2.35
CA VAL A 112 -16.53 -1.83 1.34
C VAL A 112 -15.04 -1.75 1.63
N LEU A 113 -14.65 -1.50 2.88
CA LEU A 113 -13.25 -1.45 3.29
C LEU A 113 -12.53 -2.79 3.02
N ALA A 114 -13.15 -3.92 3.37
CA ALA A 114 -12.65 -5.26 3.05
C ALA A 114 -12.51 -5.47 1.53
N PHE A 115 -13.45 -4.95 0.75
CA PHE A 115 -13.37 -5.00 -0.71
C PHE A 115 -12.25 -4.13 -1.28
N LEU A 116 -11.98 -2.96 -0.71
CA LEU A 116 -10.83 -2.13 -1.13
C LEU A 116 -9.51 -2.86 -0.86
N ALA A 117 -9.36 -3.53 0.28
CA ALA A 117 -8.20 -4.36 0.57
C ALA A 117 -8.07 -5.55 -0.41
N TYR A 118 -9.20 -6.19 -0.75
CA TYR A 118 -9.27 -7.20 -1.81
C TYR A 118 -8.76 -6.66 -3.16
N LEU A 119 -9.17 -5.44 -3.56
CA LEU A 119 -8.70 -4.83 -4.80
C LEU A 119 -7.19 -4.58 -4.76
N CYS A 120 -6.67 -4.10 -3.63
CA CYS A 120 -5.25 -3.85 -3.45
C CYS A 120 -4.44 -5.13 -3.68
N VAL A 121 -4.80 -6.21 -2.99
CA VAL A 121 -4.13 -7.51 -3.16
C VAL A 121 -4.37 -8.09 -4.56
N ARG A 122 -5.58 -7.97 -5.14
CA ARG A 122 -5.84 -8.52 -6.48
C ARG A 122 -4.96 -7.88 -7.56
N PHE A 123 -4.61 -6.60 -7.40
CA PHE A 123 -3.93 -5.81 -8.43
C PHE A 123 -2.50 -5.39 -8.04
N HIS A 124 -1.89 -5.93 -6.98
CA HIS A 124 -0.56 -5.48 -6.54
C HIS A 124 0.57 -5.68 -7.58
N HIS A 125 0.39 -6.58 -8.57
CA HIS A 125 1.32 -6.74 -9.72
C HIS A 125 0.98 -5.86 -10.93
N GLY A 126 -0.07 -5.05 -10.86
CA GLY A 126 -0.60 -4.32 -12.02
C GLY A 126 -1.26 -2.99 -11.66
N SER A 127 -2.15 -2.54 -12.52
CA SER A 127 -2.89 -1.28 -12.31
C SER A 127 -4.26 -1.56 -11.70
N LEU A 128 -4.65 -0.74 -10.72
CA LEU A 128 -6.01 -0.73 -10.18
C LEU A 128 -7.02 -0.48 -11.30
N SER A 129 -8.01 -1.37 -11.43
CA SER A 129 -9.10 -1.22 -12.39
C SER A 129 -10.33 -1.95 -11.90
N LEU A 130 -11.50 -1.32 -12.03
CA LEU A 130 -12.79 -1.98 -11.83
C LEU A 130 -13.36 -2.55 -13.14
N ASN A 131 -12.74 -2.22 -14.28
CA ASN A 131 -13.22 -2.65 -15.59
C ASN A 131 -13.02 -4.16 -15.77
N GLY A 132 -14.10 -4.85 -16.10
CA GLY A 132 -14.06 -6.28 -16.42
C GLY A 132 -13.75 -7.20 -15.22
N LEU A 133 -13.88 -6.68 -13.99
CA LEU A 133 -13.44 -7.38 -12.78
C LEU A 133 -14.17 -8.71 -12.52
N PHE A 134 -15.43 -8.81 -12.98
CA PHE A 134 -16.28 -10.01 -12.89
C PHE A 134 -17.13 -10.22 -14.17
N THR A 135 -16.51 -10.23 -15.36
CA THR A 135 -17.27 -10.51 -16.60
C THR A 135 -17.70 -11.98 -16.69
N GLU A 136 -18.89 -12.23 -17.25
CA GLU A 136 -19.40 -13.60 -17.45
C GLU A 136 -18.45 -14.45 -18.33
N SER A 137 -17.86 -13.85 -19.35
CA SER A 137 -16.94 -14.53 -20.28
C SER A 137 -15.69 -15.11 -19.62
N ASN A 138 -15.19 -14.46 -18.56
CA ASN A 138 -13.99 -14.90 -17.84
C ASN A 138 -14.31 -15.72 -16.60
N GLN A 139 -15.57 -15.74 -16.16
CA GLN A 139 -15.96 -16.30 -14.87
C GLN A 139 -15.73 -17.81 -14.80
N ALA A 140 -16.03 -18.56 -15.86
CA ALA A 140 -15.84 -20.02 -15.87
C ALA A 140 -14.36 -20.42 -15.77
N ARG A 141 -13.48 -19.74 -16.51
CA ARG A 141 -12.02 -19.97 -16.45
C ARG A 141 -11.48 -19.60 -15.08
N MET A 142 -11.82 -18.41 -14.59
CA MET A 142 -11.41 -17.92 -13.27
C MET A 142 -11.84 -18.86 -12.14
N LEU A 143 -13.08 -19.38 -12.18
CA LEU A 143 -13.56 -20.33 -11.17
C LEU A 143 -12.80 -21.66 -11.21
N ARG A 144 -12.42 -22.16 -12.40
CA ARG A 144 -11.58 -23.36 -12.52
C ARG A 144 -10.18 -23.13 -11.95
N GLU A 145 -9.55 -22.00 -12.27
CA GLU A 145 -8.26 -21.62 -11.71
C GLU A 145 -8.30 -21.57 -10.19
N LEU A 146 -9.29 -20.85 -9.62
CA LEU A 146 -9.47 -20.76 -8.18
C LEU A 146 -9.73 -22.13 -7.53
N GLN A 147 -10.51 -23.00 -8.17
CA GLN A 147 -10.78 -24.35 -7.66
C GLN A 147 -9.49 -25.16 -7.50
N HIS A 148 -8.65 -25.19 -8.54
CA HIS A 148 -7.37 -25.90 -8.48
C HIS A 148 -6.40 -25.29 -7.46
N GLN A 149 -6.38 -23.95 -7.33
CA GLN A 149 -5.55 -23.27 -6.35
C GLN A 149 -6.00 -23.56 -4.92
N VAL A 150 -7.31 -23.52 -4.65
CA VAL A 150 -7.88 -23.85 -3.32
C VAL A 150 -7.58 -25.29 -2.93
N GLU A 151 -7.82 -26.25 -3.84
CA GLU A 151 -7.54 -27.68 -3.58
C GLU A 151 -6.06 -27.92 -3.23
N ASP A 152 -5.15 -27.26 -3.95
CA ASP A 152 -3.71 -27.35 -3.68
C ASP A 152 -3.34 -26.73 -2.33
N LEU A 153 -3.91 -25.58 -1.97
CA LEU A 153 -3.71 -24.94 -0.65
C LEU A 153 -4.30 -25.78 0.49
N GLN A 154 -5.45 -26.42 0.29
CA GLN A 154 -6.08 -27.30 1.27
C GLN A 154 -5.17 -28.46 1.67
N GLY A 155 -4.45 -29.04 0.71
CA GLY A 155 -3.45 -30.08 0.97
C GLY A 155 -2.25 -29.63 1.80
N LYS A 156 -2.07 -28.32 1.99
CA LYS A 156 -0.90 -27.69 2.62
C LYS A 156 -1.21 -26.89 3.88
N ILE A 157 -2.46 -26.88 4.35
CA ILE A 157 -2.88 -26.04 5.49
C ILE A 157 -1.93 -26.13 6.70
N PRO A 158 -1.52 -27.33 7.18
CA PRO A 158 -0.62 -27.43 8.33
C PRO A 158 0.75 -26.80 8.08
N GLU A 159 1.26 -26.88 6.84
CA GLU A 159 2.55 -26.30 6.46
C GLU A 159 2.45 -24.77 6.37
N ILE A 160 1.38 -24.27 5.73
CA ILE A 160 1.12 -22.83 5.58
C ILE A 160 0.96 -22.18 6.95
N LEU A 161 0.08 -22.71 7.81
CA LEU A 161 -0.19 -22.12 9.13
C LEU A 161 1.04 -22.10 10.02
N LYS A 162 1.93 -23.10 9.88
CA LYS A 162 3.18 -23.15 10.61
C LYS A 162 4.23 -22.18 10.05
N ASP A 163 4.46 -22.16 8.73
CA ASP A 163 5.47 -21.28 8.08
C ASP A 163 5.12 -19.80 8.28
N THR A 164 3.82 -19.50 8.22
CA THR A 164 3.28 -18.16 8.44
C THR A 164 2.98 -17.87 9.90
N GLU A 165 3.10 -18.80 10.84
CA GLU A 165 2.65 -18.64 12.23
C GLU A 165 1.17 -18.19 12.41
N LEU A 166 0.34 -18.34 11.36
CA LEU A 166 -1.08 -17.97 11.39
C LEU A 166 -1.91 -18.85 12.32
N GLU A 167 -1.40 -20.02 12.72
CA GLU A 167 -2.02 -20.90 13.73
C GLU A 167 -2.34 -20.22 15.07
N LYS A 168 -1.71 -19.06 15.36
CA LYS A 168 -2.00 -18.22 16.53
C LYS A 168 -3.32 -17.43 16.41
N VAL A 169 -3.86 -17.27 15.20
CA VAL A 169 -4.99 -16.39 14.90
C VAL A 169 -6.10 -17.12 14.13
N ILE A 170 -5.73 -18.13 13.33
CA ILE A 170 -6.62 -18.84 12.41
C ILE A 170 -6.44 -20.34 12.64
N CYS A 171 -7.52 -21.06 12.92
CA CYS A 171 -7.48 -22.52 12.98
C CYS A 171 -7.59 -23.15 11.58
N PRO A 172 -7.21 -24.43 11.39
CA PRO A 172 -7.32 -25.11 10.09
C PRO A 172 -8.72 -25.05 9.46
N GLU A 173 -9.77 -25.14 10.27
CA GLU A 173 -11.16 -25.08 9.83
C GLU A 173 -11.55 -23.69 9.32
N ASP A 174 -11.04 -22.63 9.96
CA ASP A 174 -11.23 -21.26 9.49
C ASP A 174 -10.52 -21.05 8.15
N PHE A 175 -9.28 -21.53 8.00
CA PHE A 175 -8.55 -21.45 6.73
C PHE A 175 -9.28 -22.19 5.60
N LEU A 176 -9.82 -23.38 5.90
CA LEU A 176 -10.66 -24.13 4.96
C LEU A 176 -11.93 -23.35 4.58
N ARG A 177 -12.60 -22.74 5.56
CA ARG A 177 -13.78 -21.89 5.33
C ARG A 177 -13.45 -20.68 4.45
N TYR A 178 -12.29 -20.04 4.65
CA TYR A 178 -11.87 -18.89 3.88
C TYR A 178 -11.70 -19.22 2.41
N GLY A 179 -11.17 -20.39 2.07
CA GLY A 179 -11.05 -20.88 0.69
C GLY A 179 -12.34 -21.32 0.00
N ASN A 180 -13.53 -21.12 0.61
CA ASN A 180 -14.78 -21.62 0.04
C ASN A 180 -15.26 -20.77 -1.16
N ILE A 181 -15.02 -21.27 -2.38
CA ILE A 181 -15.36 -20.60 -3.64
C ILE A 181 -16.87 -20.33 -3.78
N GLN A 182 -17.73 -21.24 -3.29
CA GLN A 182 -19.18 -21.02 -3.37
C GLN A 182 -19.62 -19.87 -2.46
N ASN A 183 -18.95 -19.70 -1.32
CA ASN A 183 -19.20 -18.56 -0.44
C ASN A 183 -18.85 -17.24 -1.14
N TRP A 184 -17.72 -17.16 -1.84
CA TRP A 184 -17.34 -15.99 -2.63
C TRP A 184 -18.35 -15.71 -3.75
N LYS A 185 -18.76 -16.75 -4.48
CA LYS A 185 -19.66 -16.60 -5.63
C LYS A 185 -21.07 -16.15 -5.22
N ASN A 186 -21.65 -16.82 -4.24
CA ASN A 186 -23.10 -16.75 -4.00
C ASN A 186 -23.47 -15.96 -2.73
N ASN A 187 -22.71 -16.13 -1.65
CA ASN A 187 -23.11 -15.60 -0.33
C ASN A 187 -22.53 -14.22 -0.08
N SER A 188 -21.26 -14.02 -0.43
CA SER A 188 -20.55 -12.79 -0.11
C SER A 188 -21.00 -11.58 -0.94
N LYS A 189 -21.64 -11.83 -2.09
CA LYS A 189 -21.99 -10.81 -3.10
C LYS A 189 -20.81 -9.92 -3.50
N LEU A 190 -19.57 -10.42 -3.36
CA LEU A 190 -18.33 -9.73 -3.74
C LEU A 190 -18.42 -9.16 -5.17
N HIS A 191 -19.01 -9.94 -6.09
CA HIS A 191 -19.18 -9.55 -7.48
C HIS A 191 -20.05 -8.31 -7.69
N LEU A 192 -20.91 -7.93 -6.73
CA LEU A 192 -21.77 -6.75 -6.80
C LEU A 192 -21.15 -5.51 -6.15
N MET A 193 -20.05 -5.66 -5.41
CA MET A 193 -19.51 -4.58 -4.58
C MET A 193 -19.04 -3.38 -5.40
N HIS A 194 -18.36 -3.63 -6.54
CA HIS A 194 -17.95 -2.56 -7.44
C HIS A 194 -19.15 -1.71 -7.93
N GLN A 195 -20.29 -2.35 -8.25
CA GLN A 195 -21.51 -1.65 -8.64
C GLN A 195 -22.12 -0.89 -7.48
N TYR A 196 -22.12 -1.49 -6.28
CA TYR A 196 -22.64 -0.84 -5.07
C TYR A 196 -21.86 0.44 -4.74
N ILE A 197 -20.53 0.41 -4.79
CA ILE A 197 -19.68 1.59 -4.57
C ILE A 197 -20.01 2.68 -5.60
N LEU A 198 -19.99 2.34 -6.89
CA LEU A 198 -20.20 3.30 -7.98
C LEU A 198 -21.63 3.88 -8.03
N SER A 199 -22.63 3.13 -7.58
CA SER A 199 -24.04 3.55 -7.69
C SER A 199 -24.64 4.12 -6.41
N ARG A 200 -24.23 3.63 -5.23
CA ARG A 200 -24.86 3.94 -3.94
C ARG A 200 -23.95 4.63 -2.93
N LEU A 201 -22.63 4.45 -3.02
CA LEU A 201 -21.66 5.04 -2.09
C LEU A 201 -20.71 6.01 -2.80
N LYS A 202 -21.24 6.85 -3.69
CA LYS A 202 -20.46 7.86 -4.38
C LYS A 202 -19.80 8.79 -3.36
N GLY A 203 -18.47 8.75 -3.28
CA GLY A 203 -17.70 9.58 -2.38
C GLY A 203 -16.20 9.45 -2.65
N GLU A 204 -15.51 10.58 -2.68
CA GLU A 204 -14.05 10.67 -2.88
C GLU A 204 -13.26 9.95 -1.78
N LYS A 205 -13.82 9.83 -0.57
CA LYS A 205 -13.26 9.04 0.54
C LYS A 205 -12.81 7.65 0.07
N TRP A 206 -13.63 6.92 -0.67
CA TRP A 206 -13.30 5.55 -1.10
C TRP A 206 -12.14 5.51 -2.08
N PHE A 207 -12.02 6.53 -2.93
CA PHE A 207 -10.88 6.68 -3.82
C PHE A 207 -9.60 6.94 -3.01
N PHE A 208 -9.63 7.88 -2.06
CA PHE A 208 -8.45 8.18 -1.24
C PHE A 208 -8.04 7.00 -0.36
N ILE A 209 -8.99 6.28 0.25
CA ILE A 209 -8.70 5.05 0.99
C ILE A 209 -8.05 4.02 0.07
N LEU A 210 -8.62 3.75 -1.11
CA LEU A 210 -8.09 2.76 -2.05
C LEU A 210 -6.65 3.08 -2.47
N ILE A 211 -6.40 4.33 -2.89
CA ILE A 211 -5.06 4.74 -3.32
C ILE A 211 -4.07 4.71 -2.16
N TYR A 212 -4.50 5.12 -0.97
CA TYR A 212 -3.66 5.08 0.22
C TYR A 212 -3.27 3.63 0.58
N LEU A 213 -4.24 2.73 0.73
CA LEU A 213 -3.99 1.31 1.00
C LEU A 213 -3.11 0.66 -0.08
N PHE A 214 -3.39 0.92 -1.35
CA PHE A 214 -2.60 0.38 -2.45
C PHE A 214 -1.16 0.90 -2.42
N SER A 215 -0.95 2.18 -2.11
CA SER A 215 0.40 2.75 -2.00
C SER A 215 1.21 2.12 -0.87
N LEU A 216 0.58 1.85 0.28
CA LEU A 216 1.22 1.19 1.42
C LEU A 216 1.67 -0.22 1.06
N LEU A 217 0.79 -1.03 0.46
CA LEU A 217 1.12 -2.40 0.07
C LEU A 217 2.29 -2.45 -0.91
N ILE A 218 2.25 -1.60 -1.95
CA ILE A 218 3.30 -1.57 -2.97
C ILE A 218 4.63 -1.08 -2.40
N ASP A 219 4.61 -0.09 -1.51
CA ASP A 219 5.81 0.38 -0.84
C ASP A 219 6.39 -0.72 0.06
N ALA A 220 5.58 -1.31 0.94
CA ALA A 220 6.00 -2.37 1.84
C ALA A 220 6.56 -3.60 1.10
N ASP A 221 5.86 -4.10 0.08
CA ASP A 221 6.29 -5.26 -0.70
C ASP A 221 7.64 -4.99 -1.41
N LYS A 222 7.82 -3.78 -1.96
CA LYS A 222 9.08 -3.38 -2.60
C LYS A 222 10.22 -3.17 -1.62
N MET A 223 9.95 -2.60 -0.46
CA MET A 223 10.97 -2.30 0.54
C MET A 223 11.47 -3.56 1.23
N ASP A 224 10.58 -4.47 1.63
CA ASP A 224 10.96 -5.82 2.08
C ASP A 224 11.69 -6.55 0.94
N SER A 225 11.16 -6.43 -0.28
CA SER A 225 11.80 -7.02 -1.43
C SER A 225 13.25 -6.54 -1.64
N ALA A 226 13.51 -5.26 -1.43
CA ALA A 226 14.85 -4.71 -1.59
C ALA A 226 15.76 -4.96 -0.38
N GLU A 227 15.28 -5.66 0.66
CA GLU A 227 15.95 -5.84 1.96
C GLU A 227 16.39 -4.49 2.57
N LEU A 228 15.67 -3.43 2.24
CA LEU A 228 15.98 -2.08 2.69
C LEU A 228 15.50 -1.92 4.12
N LYS A 229 16.31 -1.28 4.94
CA LYS A 229 15.86 -0.87 6.28
C LYS A 229 15.06 0.41 6.16
N LYS A 230 14.01 0.51 6.97
CA LYS A 230 13.26 1.74 7.09
C LYS A 230 14.15 2.81 7.68
N GLU A 231 14.48 3.82 6.88
CA GLU A 231 15.14 5.01 7.39
C GLU A 231 14.11 5.94 8.03
N LYS A 232 14.47 6.54 9.17
CA LYS A 232 13.66 7.62 9.74
C LYS A 232 13.64 8.78 8.76
N ILE A 233 12.47 9.38 8.58
CA ILE A 233 12.34 10.63 7.83
C ILE A 233 13.29 11.64 8.45
N ARG A 234 14.24 12.14 7.64
CA ARG A 234 15.18 13.15 8.07
C ARG A 234 14.50 14.50 7.96
N LEU A 235 14.24 15.14 9.10
CA LEU A 235 13.78 16.51 9.13
C LEU A 235 14.86 17.41 8.53
N LEU A 236 14.48 18.28 7.60
CA LEU A 236 15.41 19.27 7.07
C LEU A 236 15.54 20.41 8.08
N LYS A 237 16.74 20.99 8.21
CA LYS A 237 16.92 22.19 9.03
C LYS A 237 16.07 23.32 8.45
N ARG A 238 15.48 24.16 9.31
CA ARG A 238 14.73 25.35 8.87
C ARG A 238 15.53 26.25 7.92
N THR A 239 16.86 26.25 8.02
CA THR A 239 17.80 27.02 7.20
C THR A 239 18.27 26.32 5.91
N ALA A 240 17.78 25.10 5.62
CA ALA A 240 18.37 24.29 4.54
C ALA A 240 18.34 24.99 3.16
N VAL A 241 17.34 25.83 2.91
CA VAL A 241 17.25 26.61 1.66
C VAL A 241 18.21 27.80 1.69
N GLU A 242 18.34 28.52 2.82
CA GLU A 242 19.38 29.56 2.99
C GLU A 242 20.77 29.01 2.77
N ASP A 243 21.09 27.89 3.43
CA ASP A 243 22.40 27.26 3.41
C ASP A 243 22.76 26.87 1.96
N TYR A 244 21.81 26.26 1.24
CA TYR A 244 21.95 25.93 -0.19
C TYR A 244 22.18 27.19 -1.05
N LEU A 245 21.39 28.25 -0.85
CA LEU A 245 21.54 29.51 -1.59
C LEU A 245 22.89 30.17 -1.35
N GLN A 246 23.40 30.13 -0.12
CA GLN A 246 24.73 30.64 0.21
C GLN A 246 25.83 29.82 -0.46
N GLU A 247 25.72 28.49 -0.45
CA GLU A 247 26.69 27.58 -1.06
C GLU A 247 26.80 27.82 -2.58
N ILE A 248 25.68 27.88 -3.30
CA ILE A 248 25.71 28.13 -4.76
C ILE A 248 26.21 29.55 -5.11
N THR A 249 26.04 30.51 -4.20
CA THR A 249 26.49 31.89 -4.40
C THR A 249 27.99 32.04 -4.12
N THR A 250 28.52 31.29 -3.15
CA THR A 250 29.93 31.34 -2.74
C THR A 250 30.83 30.40 -3.54
N GLY A 251 30.32 29.25 -4.00
CA GLY A 251 31.07 28.25 -4.80
C GLY A 251 31.10 28.54 -6.31
N SER A 252 30.33 29.51 -6.79
CA SER A 252 30.36 29.98 -8.17
C SER A 252 31.59 30.88 -8.42
N LEU A 253 32.53 30.42 -9.26
CA LEU A 253 33.63 31.23 -9.81
C LEU A 253 33.15 32.47 -10.59
N GLU A 254 31.85 32.67 -10.75
CA GLU A 254 31.22 33.88 -11.29
C GLU A 254 30.71 34.84 -10.18
N ALA A 255 31.31 34.85 -8.99
CA ALA A 255 30.99 35.77 -7.88
C ALA A 255 31.06 37.28 -8.22
N THR A 256 31.42 37.64 -9.46
CA THR A 256 31.35 38.99 -10.04
C THR A 256 30.14 39.26 -10.94
N LYS A 257 29.18 38.34 -11.09
CA LYS A 257 27.90 38.68 -11.73
C LYS A 257 27.01 39.40 -10.71
N LYS A 258 27.01 40.73 -10.81
CA LYS A 258 26.07 41.70 -10.21
C LYS A 258 24.82 41.01 -9.64
N ILE A 259 24.59 41.19 -8.34
CA ILE A 259 23.25 41.15 -7.75
C ILE A 259 22.35 41.91 -8.73
N ASN A 260 21.58 41.15 -9.51
CA ASN A 260 20.67 41.72 -10.47
C ASN A 260 19.32 41.89 -9.75
N ASP A 261 18.58 42.92 -10.13
CA ASP A 261 17.23 43.23 -9.62
C ASP A 261 16.31 41.99 -9.54
N PHE A 262 16.55 41.00 -10.40
CA PHE A 262 15.85 39.72 -10.39
C PHE A 262 16.15 38.82 -9.18
N THR A 263 17.39 38.81 -8.68
CA THR A 263 17.79 38.06 -7.47
C THR A 263 17.18 38.69 -6.22
N ASP A 264 17.21 40.02 -6.14
CA ASP A 264 16.60 40.77 -5.04
C ASP A 264 15.07 40.59 -5.02
N LYS A 265 14.43 40.65 -6.19
CA LYS A 265 12.98 40.36 -6.32
C LYS A 265 12.62 38.95 -5.89
N ARG A 266 13.44 37.94 -6.24
CA ARG A 266 13.24 36.55 -5.79
C ARG A 266 13.35 36.44 -4.27
N GLN A 267 14.36 37.09 -3.68
CA GLN A 267 14.56 37.07 -2.23
C GLN A 267 13.43 37.81 -1.50
N ALA A 268 12.95 38.94 -2.03
CA ALA A 268 11.84 39.68 -1.45
C ALA A 268 10.52 38.88 -1.45
N VAL A 269 10.22 38.20 -2.56
CA VAL A 269 9.04 37.31 -2.66
C VAL A 269 9.16 36.16 -1.66
N ARG A 270 10.34 35.52 -1.59
CA ARG A 270 10.61 34.47 -0.61
C ARG A 270 10.37 34.97 0.81
N GLN A 271 11.01 36.08 1.20
CA GLN A 271 10.87 36.64 2.55
C GLN A 271 9.42 37.00 2.90
N THR A 272 8.64 37.48 1.93
CA THR A 272 7.21 37.78 2.16
C THR A 272 6.44 36.51 2.50
N ILE A 273 6.64 35.42 1.76
CA ILE A 273 5.99 34.13 2.01
C ILE A 273 6.37 33.60 3.40
N ILE A 274 7.66 33.66 3.71
CA ILE A 274 8.19 33.20 4.99
C ILE A 274 7.65 34.03 6.15
N ASN A 275 7.63 35.35 6.04
CA ASN A 275 7.08 36.23 7.07
C ASN A 275 5.59 35.95 7.30
N VAL A 276 4.82 35.61 6.27
CA VAL A 276 3.42 35.22 6.46
C VAL A 276 3.35 33.97 7.33
N LEU A 277 4.14 32.94 7.02
CA LEU A 277 4.16 31.69 7.79
C LEU A 277 4.65 31.88 9.23
N GLU A 278 5.66 32.72 9.46
CA GLU A 278 6.17 33.02 10.80
C GLU A 278 5.18 33.80 11.68
N ASN A 279 4.18 34.45 11.08
CA ASN A 279 3.14 35.20 11.80
C ASN A 279 1.86 34.39 12.04
N LEU A 280 1.75 33.17 11.52
CA LEU A 280 0.63 32.28 11.83
C LEU A 280 0.86 31.57 13.16
N SER A 281 -0.19 31.43 13.96
CA SER A 281 -0.14 30.57 15.14
C SER A 281 -0.24 29.09 14.76
N ASP A 282 0.19 28.20 15.66
CA ASP A 282 0.07 26.75 15.45
C ASP A 282 -1.40 26.34 15.25
N GLU A 283 -2.36 27.01 15.92
CA GLU A 283 -3.79 26.77 15.73
C GLU A 283 -4.28 27.21 14.34
N GLU A 284 -3.80 28.35 13.84
CA GLU A 284 -4.13 28.83 12.49
C GLU A 284 -3.56 27.88 11.42
N ILE A 285 -2.33 27.39 11.64
CA ILE A 285 -1.70 26.40 10.76
C ILE A 285 -2.48 25.09 10.79
N ALA A 286 -2.80 24.57 11.97
CA ALA A 286 -3.54 23.31 12.13
C ALA A 286 -4.97 23.40 11.57
N GLY A 287 -5.59 24.58 11.62
CA GLY A 287 -6.92 24.83 11.05
C GLY A 287 -6.92 24.96 9.52
N GLN A 288 -5.75 25.18 8.90
CA GLN A 288 -5.62 25.46 7.48
C GLN A 288 -5.03 24.26 6.71
N TYR A 289 -5.89 23.54 5.99
CA TYR A 289 -5.47 22.35 5.23
C TYR A 289 -4.71 22.67 3.93
N PHE A 290 -5.01 23.80 3.29
CA PHE A 290 -4.41 24.18 2.01
C PHE A 290 -3.82 25.59 2.08
N PHE A 291 -2.51 25.69 1.86
CA PHE A 291 -1.83 26.96 1.65
C PHE A 291 -1.65 27.21 0.16
N THR A 292 -1.95 28.42 -0.29
CA THR A 292 -1.80 28.81 -1.70
C THR A 292 -0.67 29.82 -1.84
N LEU A 293 0.33 29.50 -2.66
CA LEU A 293 1.45 30.37 -2.99
C LEU A 293 1.30 30.88 -4.42
N THR A 294 0.86 32.14 -4.56
CA THR A 294 0.68 32.79 -5.86
C THR A 294 1.80 33.80 -6.10
N ALA A 295 2.63 33.55 -7.11
CA ALA A 295 3.62 34.53 -7.57
C ALA A 295 3.86 34.39 -9.08
N PRO A 296 4.35 35.44 -9.79
CA PRO A 296 4.67 35.36 -11.21
C PRO A 296 5.73 34.28 -11.55
N THR A 297 5.78 33.83 -12.79
CA THR A 297 6.79 32.85 -13.22
C THR A 297 8.18 33.48 -13.14
N GLY A 298 9.19 32.72 -12.69
CA GLY A 298 10.56 33.21 -12.56
C GLY A 298 10.88 33.96 -11.25
N THR A 299 9.91 34.19 -10.36
CA THR A 299 10.13 34.87 -9.06
C THR A 299 10.62 33.96 -7.93
N GLY A 300 11.05 32.73 -8.22
CA GLY A 300 11.66 31.85 -7.22
C GLY A 300 10.68 30.98 -6.41
N LYS A 301 9.46 30.76 -6.92
CA LYS A 301 8.41 29.96 -6.26
C LYS A 301 8.88 28.59 -5.75
N THR A 302 9.75 27.91 -6.48
CA THR A 302 10.19 26.55 -6.11
C THR A 302 10.92 26.53 -4.78
N LEU A 303 11.94 27.38 -4.59
CA LEU A 303 12.70 27.41 -3.34
C LEU A 303 11.88 28.02 -2.20
N ALA A 304 11.04 29.02 -2.49
CA ALA A 304 10.13 29.58 -1.48
C ALA A 304 9.09 28.56 -1.00
N ALA A 305 8.52 27.75 -1.90
CA ALA A 305 7.58 26.68 -1.55
C ALA A 305 8.27 25.56 -0.75
N LEU A 306 9.51 25.21 -1.12
CA LEU A 306 10.30 24.24 -0.36
C LEU A 306 10.61 24.74 1.06
N GLU A 307 11.06 25.99 1.20
CA GLU A 307 11.35 26.57 2.52
C GLU A 307 10.09 26.67 3.39
N ALA A 308 8.96 27.06 2.79
CA ALA A 308 7.65 27.03 3.44
C ALA A 308 7.31 25.62 3.97
N ALA A 309 7.46 24.59 3.12
CA ALA A 309 7.20 23.21 3.50
C ALA A 309 8.13 22.72 4.63
N ILE A 310 9.41 23.10 4.60
CA ILE A 310 10.37 22.77 5.67
C ILE A 310 9.96 23.44 6.98
N ARG A 311 9.50 24.70 6.96
CA ARG A 311 9.06 25.39 8.19
C ARG A 311 7.81 24.77 8.78
N LEU A 312 6.86 24.35 7.95
CA LEU A 312 5.66 23.63 8.37
C LEU A 312 5.95 22.19 8.86
N GLN A 313 7.17 21.69 8.67
CA GLN A 313 7.60 20.38 9.17
C GLN A 313 7.88 20.38 10.69
N HIS A 314 8.17 21.54 11.28
CA HIS A 314 8.62 21.73 12.67
C HIS A 314 7.61 22.51 13.49
#